data_AF-A0A6A6A8U3-F1
#
_entry.id   AF-A0A6A6A8U3-F1
#
_cell.length_a   1.000
_cell.length_b   1.000
_cell.length_c   1.000
_cell.angle_alpha   90.00
_cell.angle_beta   90.00
_cell.angle_gamma   90.00
#
_symmetry.space_group_name_H-M   'P 1'
#
loop_
_entity.id
_entity.type
_entity.pdbx_description
1 polymer ?
#
loop_
_entity_poly.entity_id
_entity_poly.type
_entity_poly.pdbx_seq_one_letter_code
_entity_poly.pdbx_strand_id
1 'polypeptide(L)'
;MPLPDPLVPVERLIQNGLARLPVWLSHWLGYRGTPVSPSPTWMICVWGFIGAFGGVSTIMAIFGHTDYFTARLVPPIVASFGASAILCYGAIDVPLAQPRSLIFGHFFSGLTGVIVATIFRFDLDNDPFPRFQWLAASLSTAIALVVMHLTKTTHPPAGATALLPCVEPAIWALRWYFLPVLLLSSVIVLASALLVNNIQRQYPKFWVAQLPPPPPPSKPKDDQHRHVELPEAAEQKRVGSSRSTLRDLESGP
;
A
#
# COMPACT_ATOMS: atom_id res chain seq x y z
N MET A 1 -22.25 1.44 -7.17
CA MET A 1 -20.86 1.39 -7.66
C MET A 1 -20.05 2.41 -6.88
N PRO A 2 -18.83 2.09 -6.41
CA PRO A 2 -17.94 3.14 -5.91
C PRO A 2 -17.72 4.16 -7.03
N LEU A 3 -17.76 5.45 -6.69
CA LEU A 3 -17.46 6.50 -7.65
C LEU A 3 -16.05 6.27 -8.23
N PRO A 4 -15.86 6.36 -9.56
CA PRO A 4 -14.56 6.20 -10.17
C PRO A 4 -13.60 7.22 -9.56
N ASP A 5 -12.42 6.76 -9.14
CA ASP A 5 -11.44 7.65 -8.52
C ASP A 5 -11.00 8.70 -9.57
N PRO A 6 -11.18 10.01 -9.30
CA PRO A 6 -10.82 11.08 -10.25
C PRO A 6 -9.35 11.04 -10.68
N LEU A 7 -8.50 10.29 -9.97
CA LEU A 7 -7.08 10.16 -10.24
C LEU A 7 -6.73 8.98 -11.17
N VAL A 8 -7.68 8.14 -11.55
CA VAL A 8 -7.45 7.05 -12.53
C VAL A 8 -6.91 7.55 -13.88
N PRO A 9 -7.40 8.67 -14.45
CA PRO A 9 -6.82 9.22 -15.68
C PRO A 9 -5.35 9.61 -15.52
N VAL A 10 -4.98 10.16 -14.36
CA VAL A 10 -3.60 10.52 -14.03
C VAL A 10 -2.72 9.28 -13.94
N GLU A 11 -3.21 8.22 -13.28
CA GLU A 11 -2.50 6.94 -13.24
C GLU A 11 -2.27 6.39 -14.65
N ARG A 12 -3.28 6.40 -15.52
CA ARG A 12 -3.12 5.95 -16.92
C ARG A 12 -2.06 6.76 -17.66
N LEU A 13 -2.00 8.06 -17.46
CA LEU A 13 -0.97 8.92 -18.04
C LEU A 13 0.43 8.51 -17.55
N ILE A 14 0.58 8.27 -16.24
CA ILE A 14 1.84 7.82 -15.63
C ILE A 14 2.27 6.48 -16.23
N GLN A 15 1.37 5.50 -16.28
CA GLN A 15 1.67 4.17 -16.82
C GLN A 15 2.03 4.24 -18.31
N ASN A 16 1.35 5.08 -19.10
CA ASN A 16 1.70 5.31 -20.52
C ASN A 16 3.06 5.99 -20.68
N GLY A 17 3.42 6.91 -19.76
CA GLY A 17 4.74 7.52 -19.72
C GLY A 17 5.83 6.51 -19.37
N LEU A 18 5.60 5.69 -18.35
CA LEU A 18 6.52 4.62 -17.93
C LEU A 18 6.72 3.58 -19.04
N ALA A 19 5.67 3.25 -19.80
CA ALA A 19 5.74 2.33 -20.94
C ALA A 19 6.67 2.82 -22.07
N ARG A 20 6.89 4.14 -22.18
CA ARG A 20 7.78 4.75 -23.19
C ARG A 20 9.23 4.82 -22.73
N LEU A 21 9.50 4.65 -21.44
CA LEU A 21 10.87 4.69 -20.91
C LEU A 21 11.63 3.40 -21.27
N PRO A 22 12.97 3.45 -21.32
CA PRO A 22 13.79 2.25 -21.44
C PRO A 22 13.42 1.22 -20.37
N VAL A 23 13.39 -0.06 -20.75
CA VAL A 23 12.91 -1.17 -19.89
C VAL A 23 13.63 -1.20 -18.55
N TRP A 24 14.93 -0.94 -18.52
CA TRP A 24 15.72 -0.92 -17.28
C TRP A 24 15.20 0.14 -16.30
N LEU A 25 14.78 1.32 -16.78
CA LEU A 25 14.30 2.41 -15.94
C LEU A 25 12.83 2.21 -15.52
N SER A 26 11.98 1.79 -16.46
CA SER A 26 10.56 1.55 -16.18
C SER A 26 10.37 0.39 -15.20
N HIS A 27 11.25 -0.62 -15.25
CA HIS A 27 11.27 -1.74 -14.31
C HIS A 27 11.44 -1.29 -12.85
N TRP A 28 12.38 -0.38 -12.58
CA TRP A 28 12.61 0.17 -11.24
C TRP A 28 11.49 1.08 -10.72
N LEU A 29 10.62 1.57 -11.63
CA LEU A 29 9.45 2.38 -11.29
C LEU A 29 8.15 1.56 -11.21
N GLY A 30 8.27 0.22 -11.18
CA GLY A 30 7.16 -0.72 -10.98
C GLY A 30 6.39 -1.09 -12.25
N TYR A 31 6.76 -0.53 -13.41
CA TYR A 31 6.10 -0.88 -14.68
C TYR A 31 6.44 -2.32 -15.08
N ARG A 32 5.41 -3.08 -15.45
CA ARG A 32 5.51 -4.45 -15.97
C ARG A 32 4.56 -4.57 -17.15
N GLY A 33 5.06 -5.02 -18.31
CA GLY A 33 4.24 -5.21 -19.50
C GLY A 33 3.25 -6.38 -19.38
N THR A 34 3.52 -7.32 -18.46
CA THR A 34 2.66 -8.47 -18.16
C THR A 34 2.28 -8.48 -16.69
N PRO A 35 1.07 -8.96 -16.33
CA PRO A 35 0.68 -9.12 -14.95
C PRO A 35 1.63 -10.10 -14.24
N VAL A 36 2.14 -9.69 -13.08
CA VAL A 36 3.03 -10.52 -12.24
C VAL A 36 2.19 -11.30 -11.25
N SER A 37 2.41 -12.61 -11.18
CA SER A 37 1.78 -13.49 -10.19
C SER A 37 2.13 -13.08 -8.75
N PRO A 38 1.27 -13.42 -7.76
CA PRO A 38 1.58 -13.18 -6.37
C PRO A 38 2.92 -13.82 -5.96
N SER A 39 3.70 -13.11 -5.15
CA SER A 39 4.99 -13.61 -4.66
C SER A 39 4.78 -14.77 -3.68
N PRO A 40 5.53 -15.88 -3.78
CA PRO A 40 5.47 -16.95 -2.78
C PRO A 40 5.98 -16.46 -1.42
N THR A 41 5.45 -17.03 -0.33
CA THR A 41 5.70 -16.56 1.04
C THR A 41 7.18 -16.46 1.41
N TRP A 42 7.99 -17.45 1.02
CA TRP A 42 9.44 -17.42 1.32
C TRP A 42 10.13 -16.23 0.66
N MET A 43 9.71 -15.84 -0.54
CA MET A 43 10.26 -14.68 -1.26
C MET A 43 9.85 -13.38 -0.57
N ILE A 44 8.63 -13.33 -0.02
CA ILE A 44 8.18 -12.22 0.84
C ILE A 44 9.04 -12.15 2.11
N CYS A 45 9.33 -13.29 2.76
CA CYS A 45 10.17 -13.31 3.96
C CYS A 45 11.59 -12.82 3.68
N VAL A 46 12.26 -13.35 2.65
CA VAL A 46 13.65 -13.00 2.33
C VAL A 46 13.77 -11.53 1.91
N TRP A 47 12.98 -11.09 0.91
CA TRP A 47 13.07 -9.72 0.42
C TRP A 47 12.44 -8.72 1.36
N GLY A 48 11.42 -9.13 2.12
CA GLY A 48 10.84 -8.33 3.20
C GLY A 48 11.86 -8.07 4.30
N PHE A 49 12.63 -9.08 4.71
CA PHE A 49 13.72 -8.92 5.67
C PHE A 49 14.81 -7.98 5.15
N ILE A 50 15.33 -8.24 3.94
CA ILE A 50 16.38 -7.40 3.33
C ILE A 50 15.91 -5.95 3.20
N GLY A 51 14.67 -5.74 2.73
CA GLY A 51 14.09 -4.42 2.54
C GLY A 51 13.85 -3.69 3.84
N ALA A 52 13.23 -4.35 4.84
CA ALA A 52 12.95 -3.74 6.13
C ALA A 52 14.24 -3.42 6.88
N PHE A 53 15.17 -4.37 6.97
CA PHE A 53 16.47 -4.15 7.60
C PHE A 53 17.24 -3.04 6.92
N GLY A 54 17.41 -3.11 5.58
CA GLY A 54 18.17 -2.12 4.83
C GLY A 54 17.54 -0.72 4.86
N GLY A 55 16.23 -0.63 4.63
CA GLY A 55 15.49 0.64 4.62
C GLY A 55 15.47 1.33 5.98
N VAL A 56 15.15 0.59 7.05
CA VAL A 56 15.15 1.13 8.42
C VAL A 56 16.58 1.51 8.85
N SER A 57 17.58 0.67 8.56
CA SER A 57 18.98 0.98 8.86
C SER A 57 19.45 2.23 8.13
N THR A 58 19.01 2.44 6.88
CA THR A 58 19.36 3.65 6.11
C THR A 58 18.82 4.92 6.77
N ILE A 59 17.55 4.90 7.21
CA ILE A 59 16.96 6.03 7.95
C ILE A 59 17.74 6.31 9.24
N MET A 60 17.97 5.26 10.03
CA MET A 60 18.68 5.37 11.30
C MET A 60 20.12 5.85 11.12
N ALA A 61 20.81 5.40 10.07
CA ALA A 61 22.16 5.85 9.77
C ALA A 61 22.19 7.32 9.37
N ILE A 62 21.27 7.76 8.51
CA ILE A 62 21.19 9.16 8.06
C ILE A 62 20.90 10.09 9.25
N PHE A 63 19.85 9.83 10.02
CA PHE A 63 19.45 10.73 11.11
C PHE A 63 20.30 10.56 12.38
N GLY A 64 20.81 9.36 12.64
CA GLY A 64 21.60 9.05 13.84
C GLY A 64 23.10 9.34 13.71
N HIS A 65 23.65 9.41 12.49
CA HIS A 65 25.09 9.58 12.26
C HIS A 65 25.47 10.77 11.37
N THR A 66 24.52 11.62 10.99
CA THR A 66 24.83 12.89 10.30
C THR A 66 24.76 14.06 11.27
N ASP A 67 25.87 14.81 11.41
CA ASP A 67 25.99 15.97 12.31
C ASP A 67 24.86 16.99 12.16
N TYR A 68 24.39 17.20 10.93
CA TYR A 68 23.30 18.11 10.63
C TYR A 68 21.99 17.75 11.39
N PHE A 69 21.67 16.47 11.52
CA PHE A 69 20.43 16.01 12.17
C PHE A 69 20.62 15.82 13.67
N THR A 70 21.76 15.28 14.09
CA THR A 70 22.08 15.07 15.51
C THR A 70 22.20 16.40 16.25
N ALA A 71 22.81 17.43 15.65
CA ALA A 71 22.88 18.78 16.24
C ALA A 71 21.51 19.46 16.42
N ARG A 72 20.48 19.00 15.68
CA ARG A 72 19.10 19.47 15.81
C ARG A 72 18.24 18.57 16.69
N LEU A 73 18.84 17.56 17.32
CA LEU A 73 18.16 16.56 18.15
C LEU A 73 17.02 15.84 17.39
N VAL A 74 17.16 15.68 16.07
CA VAL A 74 16.20 14.90 15.29
C VAL A 74 16.32 13.43 15.71
N PRO A 75 15.22 12.77 16.13
CA PRO A 75 15.28 11.37 16.49
C PRO A 75 15.77 10.51 15.32
N PRO A 76 16.64 9.50 15.56
CA PRO A 76 17.16 8.65 14.49
C PRO A 76 16.08 7.93 13.68
N ILE A 77 14.94 7.66 14.31
CA ILE A 77 13.76 7.12 13.64
C ILE A 77 12.48 7.53 14.34
N VAL A 78 11.47 7.85 13.54
CA VAL A 78 10.09 8.01 13.99
C VAL A 78 9.44 6.63 13.96
N ALA A 79 8.94 6.14 15.11
CA ALA A 79 8.51 4.74 15.28
C ALA A 79 7.49 4.25 14.23
N SER A 80 6.66 5.15 13.69
CA SER A 80 5.72 4.85 12.62
C SER A 80 6.38 4.32 11.34
N PHE A 81 7.63 4.69 11.03
CA PHE A 81 8.35 4.14 9.87
C PHE A 81 8.75 2.68 10.04
N GLY A 82 8.84 2.17 11.28
CA GLY A 82 8.97 0.73 11.53
C GLY A 82 7.75 -0.03 11.02
N ALA A 83 6.54 0.49 11.28
CA ALA A 83 5.30 -0.08 10.75
C ALA A 83 5.15 0.17 9.23
N SER A 84 5.60 1.32 8.70
CA SER A 84 5.67 1.55 7.26
C SER A 84 6.57 0.53 6.57
N ALA A 85 7.68 0.10 7.18
CA ALA A 85 8.56 -0.92 6.63
C ALA A 85 7.83 -2.26 6.44
N ILE A 86 6.98 -2.67 7.39
CA ILE A 86 6.19 -3.90 7.29
C ILE A 86 5.28 -3.85 6.04
N LEU A 87 4.63 -2.71 5.79
CA LEU A 87 3.79 -2.53 4.61
C LEU A 87 4.61 -2.45 3.31
N CYS A 88 5.63 -1.59 3.28
CA CYS A 88 6.38 -1.28 2.06
C CYS A 88 7.36 -2.37 1.65
N TYR A 89 7.75 -3.30 2.52
CA TYR A 89 8.64 -4.43 2.18
C TYR A 89 7.99 -5.81 2.32
N GLY A 90 6.99 -5.95 3.19
CA GLY A 90 6.25 -7.19 3.40
C GLY A 90 5.00 -7.25 2.53
N ALA A 91 4.06 -6.33 2.76
CA ALA A 91 2.74 -6.32 2.14
C ALA A 91 2.66 -5.41 0.91
N ILE A 92 3.59 -5.57 -0.04
CA ILE A 92 3.77 -4.65 -1.18
C ILE A 92 2.56 -4.54 -2.12
N ASP A 93 1.67 -5.53 -2.09
CA ASP A 93 0.49 -5.60 -2.96
C ASP A 93 -0.70 -4.77 -2.42
N VAL A 94 -0.66 -4.35 -1.15
CA VAL A 94 -1.80 -3.61 -0.58
C VAL A 94 -1.80 -2.14 -1.03
N PRO A 95 -2.97 -1.54 -1.30
CA PRO A 95 -3.07 -0.13 -1.65
C PRO A 95 -2.44 0.82 -0.63
N LEU A 96 -2.53 0.47 0.66
CA LEU A 96 -2.04 1.26 1.78
C LEU A 96 -0.50 1.35 1.82
N ALA A 97 0.21 0.47 1.12
CA ALA A 97 1.66 0.44 1.03
C ALA A 97 2.19 1.27 -0.15
N GLN A 98 1.33 1.76 -1.05
CA GLN A 98 1.76 2.43 -2.29
C GLN A 98 2.31 3.85 -2.03
N PRO A 99 3.07 4.43 -2.97
CA PRO A 99 3.84 5.67 -2.77
C PRO A 99 2.99 6.85 -2.30
N ARG A 100 1.80 7.03 -2.88
CA ARG A 100 0.87 8.10 -2.48
C ARG A 100 0.47 7.99 -1.01
N SER A 101 0.07 6.81 -0.56
CA SER A 101 -0.31 6.57 0.83
C SER A 101 0.88 6.79 1.77
N LEU A 102 2.05 6.24 1.45
CA LEU A 102 3.25 6.41 2.27
C LEU A 102 3.61 7.89 2.48
N ILE A 103 3.76 8.65 1.40
CA ILE A 103 4.24 10.04 1.47
C ILE A 103 3.16 10.95 2.06
N PHE A 104 1.98 10.97 1.46
CA PHE A 104 0.95 11.93 1.85
C PHE A 104 0.24 11.54 3.14
N GLY A 105 0.16 10.25 3.46
CA GLY A 105 -0.36 9.79 4.75
C GLY A 105 0.49 10.34 5.89
N HIS A 106 1.82 10.18 5.82
CA HIS A 106 2.74 10.75 6.82
C HIS A 106 2.71 12.28 6.84
N PHE A 107 2.72 12.92 5.67
CA PHE A 107 2.69 14.37 5.58
C PHE A 107 1.43 14.98 6.23
N PHE A 108 0.23 14.52 5.86
CA PHE A 108 -1.02 15.03 6.43
C PHE A 108 -1.13 14.71 7.91
N SER A 109 -0.71 13.52 8.32
CA SER A 109 -0.73 13.13 9.73
C SER A 109 0.20 14.01 10.57
N GLY A 110 1.44 14.22 10.12
CA GLY A 110 2.37 15.13 10.78
C GLY A 110 1.86 16.57 10.82
N LEU A 111 1.23 17.04 9.73
CA LEU A 111 0.66 18.38 9.65
C LEU A 111 -0.45 18.56 10.69
N THR A 112 -1.39 17.62 10.75
CA THR A 112 -2.45 17.62 11.75
C THR A 112 -1.88 17.57 13.16
N GLY A 113 -0.89 16.72 13.42
CA GLY A 113 -0.24 16.61 14.74
C GLY A 113 0.42 17.90 15.20
N VAL A 114 1.19 18.55 14.33
CA VAL A 114 1.84 19.83 14.65
C VAL A 114 0.80 20.93 14.87
N ILE A 115 -0.27 20.98 14.07
CA ILE A 115 -1.36 21.96 14.25
C ILE A 115 -2.03 21.77 15.60
N VAL A 116 -2.44 20.54 15.94
CA VAL A 116 -3.14 20.26 17.20
C VAL A 116 -2.23 20.53 18.40
N ALA A 117 -0.98 20.07 18.37
CA ALA A 117 -0.02 20.35 19.44
C ALA A 117 0.23 21.88 19.62
N THR A 118 0.23 22.64 18.51
CA THR A 118 0.35 24.11 18.54
C THR A 118 -0.88 24.79 19.15
N ILE A 119 -2.09 24.32 18.84
CA ILE A 119 -3.35 24.87 19.38
C ILE A 119 -3.42 24.67 20.89
N PHE A 120 -3.03 23.50 21.37
CA PHE A 120 -3.02 23.19 22.81
C PHE A 120 -1.91 23.92 23.58
N ARG A 121 -1.01 24.64 22.88
CA ARG A 121 0.10 25.42 23.44
C ARG A 121 0.90 24.61 24.47
N PHE A 122 1.26 23.38 24.13
CA PHE A 122 2.06 22.58 25.04
C PHE A 122 3.41 23.23 25.28
N ASP A 123 3.67 23.58 26.53
CA ASP A 123 4.99 23.89 27.05
C ASP A 123 5.59 22.60 27.60
N LEU A 124 5.89 21.65 26.71
CA LEU A 124 6.48 20.35 27.07
C LEU A 124 7.87 20.50 27.72
N ASP A 125 8.49 21.68 27.64
CA ASP A 125 9.78 21.97 28.28
C ASP A 125 9.61 22.18 29.80
N ASN A 126 8.50 22.79 30.24
CA ASN A 126 8.20 23.04 31.66
C ASN A 126 7.14 22.10 32.26
N ASP A 127 6.24 21.57 31.43
CA ASP A 127 5.20 20.60 31.80
C ASP A 127 5.23 19.41 30.83
N PRO A 128 6.06 18.38 31.10
CA PRO A 128 6.22 17.22 30.21
C PRO A 128 4.96 16.35 30.10
N PHE A 129 4.00 16.49 31.02
CA PHE A 129 2.73 15.76 30.99
C PHE A 129 1.54 16.71 31.11
N PRO A 130 1.27 17.52 30.08
CA PRO A 130 0.17 18.45 30.10
C PRO A 130 -1.14 17.72 30.38
N ARG A 131 -1.98 18.25 31.27
CA ARG A 131 -3.27 17.65 31.66
C ARG A 131 -4.15 17.20 30.47
N PHE A 132 -4.04 17.89 29.34
CA PHE A 132 -4.82 17.64 28.11
C PHE A 132 -4.05 16.89 27.01
N GLN A 133 -2.89 16.31 27.32
CA GLN A 133 -2.05 15.59 26.36
C GLN A 133 -2.80 14.42 25.69
N TRP A 134 -3.51 13.61 26.47
CA TRP A 134 -4.33 12.50 25.97
C TRP A 134 -5.41 12.97 24.99
N LEU A 135 -6.00 14.15 25.24
CA LEU A 135 -7.05 14.73 24.41
C LEU A 135 -6.46 15.25 23.09
N ALA A 136 -5.34 15.96 23.13
CA ALA A 136 -4.67 16.44 21.92
C ALA A 136 -4.17 15.27 21.05
N ALA A 137 -3.55 14.26 21.65
CA ALA A 137 -3.04 13.09 20.94
C ALA A 137 -4.17 12.30 20.24
N SER A 138 -5.28 12.06 20.95
CA SER A 138 -6.45 11.37 20.39
C SER A 138 -7.15 12.21 19.32
N LEU A 139 -7.32 13.52 19.54
CA LEU A 139 -7.92 14.44 18.57
C LEU A 139 -7.08 14.54 17.30
N SER A 140 -5.75 14.67 17.43
CA SER A 140 -4.83 14.69 16.30
C SER A 140 -4.97 13.42 15.43
N THR A 141 -4.97 12.25 16.07
CA THR A 141 -5.09 10.97 15.37
C THR A 141 -6.44 10.84 14.67
N ALA A 142 -7.53 11.25 15.32
CA ALA A 142 -8.88 11.21 14.76
C ALA A 142 -9.03 12.15 13.55
N ILE A 143 -8.50 13.38 13.64
CA ILE A 143 -8.50 14.33 12.52
C ILE A 143 -7.64 13.78 11.37
N ALA A 144 -6.45 13.24 11.65
CA ALA A 144 -5.57 12.67 10.64
C ALA A 144 -6.23 11.50 9.91
N LEU A 145 -6.98 10.64 10.62
CA LEU A 145 -7.78 9.57 10.03
C LEU A 145 -8.78 10.12 9.02
N VAL A 146 -9.54 11.15 9.40
CA VAL A 146 -10.54 11.78 8.50
C VAL A 146 -9.84 12.42 7.30
N VAL A 147 -8.77 13.17 7.52
CA VAL A 147 -7.99 13.82 6.43
C VAL A 147 -7.45 12.77 5.46
N MET A 148 -6.87 11.68 5.96
CA MET A 148 -6.37 10.59 5.11
C MET A 148 -7.50 9.91 4.31
N HIS A 149 -8.68 9.72 4.89
CA HIS A 149 -9.85 9.19 4.17
C HIS A 149 -10.33 10.14 3.08
N LEU A 150 -10.49 11.43 3.40
CA LEU A 150 -10.94 12.44 2.45
C LEU A 150 -9.96 12.61 1.29
N THR A 151 -8.66 12.55 1.57
CA THR A 151 -7.60 12.69 0.56
C THR A 151 -7.26 11.38 -0.15
N LYS A 152 -7.83 10.23 0.27
CA LYS A 152 -7.45 8.89 -0.21
C LYS A 152 -5.94 8.63 -0.11
N THR A 153 -5.38 8.92 1.05
CA THR A 153 -3.96 8.74 1.38
C THR A 153 -3.76 7.87 2.62
N THR A 154 -4.77 7.08 2.99
CA THR A 154 -4.73 6.21 4.16
C THR A 154 -3.47 5.36 4.17
N HIS A 155 -2.67 5.59 5.21
CA HIS A 155 -1.49 4.82 5.56
C HIS A 155 -1.54 4.61 7.07
N PRO A 156 -2.00 3.44 7.55
CA PRO A 156 -2.21 3.21 8.99
C PRO A 156 -1.02 3.57 9.89
N PRO A 157 0.25 3.32 9.50
CA PRO A 157 1.40 3.78 10.28
C PRO A 157 1.44 5.30 10.50
N ALA A 158 0.94 6.09 9.55
CA ALA A 158 0.89 7.54 9.68
C ALA A 158 -0.11 8.01 10.75
N GLY A 159 -1.10 7.21 11.13
CA GLY A 159 -1.91 7.50 12.32
C GLY A 159 -1.03 7.63 13.57
N ALA A 160 0.00 6.79 13.69
CA ALA A 160 0.99 6.92 14.76
C ALA A 160 1.91 8.15 14.57
N THR A 161 2.08 8.67 13.36
CA THR A 161 2.80 9.93 13.13
C THR A 161 2.03 11.14 13.64
N ALA A 162 0.70 11.12 13.57
CA ALA A 162 -0.16 12.24 13.99
C ALA A 162 -0.11 12.49 15.50
N LEU A 163 -0.03 11.45 16.34
CA LEU A 163 0.01 11.64 17.79
C LEU A 163 1.37 12.15 18.30
N LEU A 164 2.48 11.87 17.60
CA LEU A 164 3.83 12.08 18.13
C LEU A 164 4.13 13.52 18.56
N PRO A 165 3.74 14.57 17.81
CA PRO A 165 3.92 15.95 18.26
C PRO A 165 3.21 16.29 19.58
N CYS A 166 2.20 15.51 19.97
CA CYS A 166 1.47 15.70 21.22
C CYS A 166 2.05 14.87 22.37
N VAL A 167 2.82 13.81 22.11
CA VAL A 167 3.24 12.86 23.14
C VAL A 167 4.74 12.77 23.37
N GLU A 168 5.55 13.13 22.37
CA GLU A 168 6.99 12.97 22.40
C GLU A 168 7.68 14.35 22.42
N PRO A 169 8.31 14.75 23.54
CA PRO A 169 8.97 16.05 23.66
C PRO A 169 10.01 16.30 22.57
N ALA A 170 10.80 15.28 22.19
CA ALA A 170 11.79 15.41 21.13
C ALA A 170 11.17 15.74 19.77
N ILE A 171 9.99 15.19 19.47
CA ILE A 171 9.27 15.49 18.22
C ILE A 171 8.60 16.86 18.30
N TRP A 172 8.05 17.22 19.46
CA TRP A 172 7.49 18.55 19.68
C TRP A 172 8.54 19.65 19.50
N ALA A 173 9.77 19.43 19.99
CA ALA A 173 10.87 20.38 19.84
C ALA A 173 11.20 20.70 18.36
N LEU A 174 10.96 19.75 17.44
CA LEU A 174 11.12 19.98 16.00
C LEU A 174 10.04 20.93 15.44
N ARG A 175 8.86 20.99 16.06
CA ARG A 175 7.70 21.80 15.61
C ARG A 175 7.44 21.58 14.10
N TRP A 176 7.44 22.66 13.32
CA TRP A 176 7.26 22.62 11.87
C TRP A 176 8.38 21.90 11.10
N TYR A 177 9.58 21.80 11.70
CA TYR A 177 10.69 21.04 11.11
C TYR A 177 10.42 19.53 11.09
N PHE A 178 9.41 19.05 11.81
CA PHE A 178 8.96 17.66 11.73
C PHE A 178 8.48 17.27 10.33
N LEU A 179 7.81 18.18 9.60
CA LEU A 179 7.28 17.90 8.26
C LEU A 179 8.37 17.52 7.23
N PRO A 180 9.45 18.31 7.04
CA PRO A 180 10.51 17.91 6.13
C PRO A 180 11.23 16.62 6.59
N VAL A 181 11.34 16.35 7.90
CA VAL A 181 11.88 15.07 8.40
C VAL A 181 11.00 13.89 7.97
N LEU A 182 9.67 14.01 8.06
CA LEU A 182 8.73 12.97 7.62
C LEU A 182 8.77 12.75 6.11
N LEU A 183 8.85 13.83 5.33
CA LEU A 183 8.95 13.74 3.87
C LEU A 183 10.25 13.06 3.45
N LEU A 184 11.37 13.46 4.04
CA LEU A 184 12.66 12.82 3.78
C LEU A 184 12.66 11.34 4.17
N SER A 185 12.15 11.00 5.36
CA SER A 185 11.99 9.61 5.81
C SER A 185 11.14 8.79 4.82
N SER A 186 10.03 9.36 4.35
CA SER A 186 9.12 8.72 3.39
C SER A 186 9.79 8.50 2.03
N VAL A 187 10.58 9.48 1.56
CA VAL A 187 11.36 9.37 0.32
C VAL A 187 12.45 8.30 0.45
N ILE A 188 13.14 8.23 1.59
CA ILE A 188 14.16 7.19 1.84
C ILE A 188 13.50 5.81 1.78
N VAL A 189 12.40 5.59 2.52
CA VAL A 189 11.66 4.32 2.50
C VAL A 189 11.16 3.99 1.09
N LEU A 190 10.61 4.98 0.38
CA LEU A 190 10.15 4.78 -0.99
C LEU A 190 11.30 4.36 -1.91
N ALA A 191 12.44 5.06 -1.85
CA ALA A 191 13.59 4.77 -2.67
C ALA A 191 14.14 3.36 -2.40
N SER A 192 14.32 2.98 -1.13
CA SER A 192 14.75 1.62 -0.79
C SER A 192 13.69 0.57 -1.14
N ALA A 193 12.40 0.88 -1.04
CA ALA A 193 11.33 -0.02 -1.48
C ALA A 193 11.36 -0.23 -3.00
N LEU A 194 11.58 0.83 -3.79
CA LEU A 194 11.75 0.72 -5.24
C LEU A 194 12.97 -0.16 -5.57
N LEU A 195 14.08 0.00 -4.86
CA LEU A 195 15.31 -0.75 -5.10
C LEU A 195 15.25 -2.21 -4.65
N VAL A 196 14.64 -2.52 -3.51
CA VAL A 196 14.64 -3.90 -3.01
C VAL A 196 13.50 -4.70 -3.63
N ASN A 197 12.30 -4.11 -3.74
CA ASN A 197 11.13 -4.86 -4.19
C ASN A 197 11.16 -5.11 -5.69
N ASN A 198 11.79 -4.28 -6.52
CA ASN A 198 11.85 -4.54 -7.96
C ASN A 198 12.90 -5.57 -8.39
N ILE A 199 13.71 -6.12 -7.48
CA ILE A 199 14.69 -7.16 -7.85
C ILE A 199 13.98 -8.45 -8.26
N GLN A 200 13.03 -8.91 -7.44
CA GLN A 200 12.27 -10.14 -7.69
C GLN A 200 10.74 -9.94 -7.66
N ARG A 201 10.26 -8.79 -7.18
CA ARG A 201 8.83 -8.48 -7.03
C ARG A 201 8.48 -7.26 -7.89
N GLN A 202 7.27 -6.74 -7.72
CA GLN A 202 6.80 -5.55 -8.44
C GLN A 202 6.31 -4.51 -7.43
N TYR A 203 6.96 -3.36 -7.41
CA TYR A 203 6.53 -2.23 -6.60
C TYR A 203 6.93 -0.90 -7.27
N PRO A 204 6.06 0.12 -7.28
CA PRO A 204 4.68 0.08 -6.84
C PRO A 204 3.79 -0.69 -7.81
N LYS A 205 2.60 -1.09 -7.34
CA LYS A 205 1.51 -1.57 -8.21
C LYS A 205 0.82 -0.42 -8.95
N PHE A 206 0.77 0.74 -8.32
CA PHE A 206 0.27 2.00 -8.90
C PHE A 206 0.86 3.18 -8.12
N TRP A 207 0.99 4.34 -8.77
CA TRP A 207 1.60 5.51 -8.15
C TRP A 207 0.60 6.38 -7.40
N VAL A 208 -0.56 6.60 -7.99
CA VAL A 208 -1.57 7.57 -7.54
C VAL A 208 -2.91 6.91 -7.27
N ALA A 209 -3.39 6.05 -8.16
CA ALA A 209 -4.70 5.41 -8.02
C ALA A 209 -4.70 3.97 -8.52
N GLN A 210 -5.49 3.10 -7.90
CA GLN A 210 -5.70 1.75 -8.39
C GLN A 210 -6.43 1.77 -9.73
N LEU A 211 -5.87 1.10 -10.73
CA LEU A 211 -6.55 0.87 -11.99
C LEU A 211 -7.65 -0.20 -11.80
N PRO A 212 -8.86 0.01 -12.35
CA PRO A 212 -9.90 -1.02 -12.34
C PRO A 212 -9.41 -2.29 -13.04
N PRO A 213 -9.81 -3.49 -12.57
CA PRO A 213 -9.49 -4.72 -13.26
C PRO A 213 -10.06 -4.67 -14.70
N PRO A 214 -9.37 -5.30 -15.68
CA PRO A 214 -9.88 -5.38 -17.04
C PRO A 214 -11.24 -6.09 -17.06
N PRO A 215 -12.14 -5.72 -17.99
CA PRO A 215 -13.42 -6.39 -18.12
C PRO A 215 -13.19 -7.90 -18.38
N PRO A 216 -14.05 -8.78 -17.82
CA PRO A 216 -13.93 -10.21 -18.08
C PRO A 216 -14.00 -10.47 -19.58
N PRO A 217 -13.24 -11.44 -20.11
CA PRO A 217 -13.33 -11.80 -21.52
C PRO A 217 -14.79 -12.11 -21.86
N SER A 218 -15.30 -11.45 -22.89
CA SER A 218 -16.65 -11.75 -23.39
C SER A 218 -16.72 -13.23 -23.70
N LYS A 219 -17.64 -13.97 -23.07
CA LYS A 219 -17.91 -15.36 -23.43
C LYS A 219 -18.07 -15.43 -24.96
N PRO A 220 -17.48 -16.42 -25.65
CA PRO A 220 -17.76 -16.63 -27.06
C PRO A 220 -19.28 -16.62 -27.22
N LYS A 221 -19.81 -15.78 -28.11
CA LYS A 221 -21.21 -15.87 -28.49
C LYS A 221 -21.39 -17.28 -29.04
N ASP A 222 -22.08 -18.12 -28.28
CA ASP A 222 -22.52 -19.42 -28.75
C ASP A 222 -23.43 -19.12 -29.95
N ASP A 223 -22.99 -19.50 -31.15
CA ASP A 223 -23.78 -19.41 -32.39
C ASP A 223 -24.95 -20.42 -32.28
N GLN A 224 -25.89 -20.17 -31.37
CA GLN A 224 -27.09 -20.97 -31.12
C GLN A 224 -28.21 -20.72 -32.15
N HIS A 225 -27.90 -20.18 -33.32
CA HIS A 225 -28.83 -20.13 -34.45
C HIS A 225 -28.23 -20.78 -35.70
N ARG A 226 -27.95 -22.08 -35.60
CA ARG A 226 -28.08 -22.97 -36.76
C ARG A 226 -28.85 -24.21 -36.33
N HIS A 227 -30.16 -24.06 -36.16
CA HIS A 227 -31.09 -25.17 -36.26
C HIS A 227 -30.91 -25.77 -37.66
N VAL A 228 -30.10 -26.82 -37.76
CA VAL A 228 -30.24 -27.81 -38.83
C VAL A 228 -31.31 -28.76 -38.32
N GLU A 229 -32.53 -28.64 -38.84
CA GLU A 229 -33.57 -29.63 -38.67
C GLU A 229 -33.04 -30.99 -39.16
N LEU A 230 -32.86 -31.92 -38.23
CA LEU A 230 -32.63 -33.34 -38.53
C LEU A 230 -34.00 -34.04 -38.51
N PRO A 231 -34.34 -34.90 -39.50
CA PRO A 231 -35.64 -35.56 -39.53
C PRO A 231 -35.88 -36.51 -38.35
N GLU A 232 -37.06 -36.43 -37.75
CA GLU A 232 -37.60 -37.26 -36.65
C GLU A 232 -37.75 -38.75 -37.04
N ALA A 233 -36.65 -39.49 -37.19
CA ALA A 233 -36.73 -40.94 -37.48
C ALA A 233 -35.89 -41.84 -36.56
N ALA A 234 -35.30 -41.32 -35.48
CA ALA A 234 -34.38 -42.11 -34.64
C ALA A 234 -34.75 -42.20 -33.14
N GLU A 235 -35.89 -41.65 -32.71
CA GLU A 235 -36.25 -41.52 -31.29
C GLU A 235 -37.15 -42.65 -30.74
N GLN A 236 -36.97 -43.89 -31.22
CA GLN A 236 -37.71 -45.04 -30.68
C GLN A 236 -36.85 -46.23 -30.25
N LYS A 237 -35.51 -46.10 -30.19
CA LYS A 237 -34.64 -47.25 -29.85
C LYS A 237 -33.71 -47.11 -28.64
N ARG A 238 -33.78 -46.05 -27.84
CA ARG A 238 -32.78 -45.81 -26.77
C ARG A 238 -33.28 -45.66 -25.33
N VAL A 239 -34.55 -45.93 -25.03
CA VAL A 239 -35.11 -45.79 -23.66
C VAL A 239 -34.86 -47.04 -22.76
N GLY A 240 -34.14 -48.06 -23.24
CA GLY A 240 -34.09 -49.37 -22.56
C GLY A 240 -32.91 -49.68 -21.62
N SER A 241 -31.79 -48.95 -21.61
CA SER A 241 -30.52 -49.60 -21.17
C SER A 241 -29.65 -48.92 -20.10
N SER A 242 -29.95 -47.71 -19.61
CA SER A 242 -29.02 -47.03 -18.67
C SER A 242 -29.33 -47.17 -17.18
N ARG A 243 -30.39 -47.88 -16.77
CA ARG A 243 -30.76 -47.98 -15.34
C ARG A 243 -30.13 -49.16 -14.58
N SER A 244 -29.38 -50.05 -15.25
CA SER A 244 -28.77 -51.21 -14.57
C SER A 244 -27.26 -51.07 -14.29
N THR A 245 -26.56 -50.08 -14.85
CA THR A 245 -25.10 -49.97 -14.73
C THR A 245 -24.59 -49.28 -13.47
N LEU A 246 -25.46 -48.75 -12.60
CA LEU A 246 -25.07 -48.09 -11.34
C LEU A 246 -25.20 -48.98 -10.09
N ARG A 247 -25.74 -50.21 -10.22
CA ARG A 247 -25.86 -51.14 -9.08
C ARG A 247 -24.72 -52.16 -8.96
N ASP A 248 -23.92 -52.32 -10.01
CA ASP A 248 -22.90 -53.38 -10.07
C ASP A 248 -21.48 -52.90 -9.66
N LEU A 249 -21.34 -51.67 -9.14
CA LEU A 249 -20.07 -51.13 -8.65
C LEU A 249 -20.00 -51.01 -7.12
N GLU A 250 -21.07 -51.32 -6.39
CA GLU A 250 -21.11 -51.28 -4.91
C GLU A 250 -20.99 -52.67 -4.23
N SER A 251 -20.73 -53.75 -4.98
CA SER A 251 -20.59 -55.10 -4.42
C SER A 251 -19.30 -55.82 -4.85
N GLY A 252 -18.19 -55.48 -4.18
CA GLY A 252 -17.08 -56.38 -3.81
C GLY A 252 -16.06 -56.76 -4.89
N PRO A 253 -15.00 -57.51 -4.52
CA PRO A 253 -14.71 -58.10 -3.20
C PRO A 253 -13.81 -57.26 -2.27
#